data_AF-A0A7I8L1H4-F1
#
_entry.id   AF-A0A7I8L1H4-F1
#
_cell.length_a   1.000
_cell.length_b   1.000
_cell.length_c   1.000
_cell.angle_alpha   90.00
_cell.angle_beta   90.00
_cell.angle_gamma   90.00
#
_symmetry.space_group_name_H-M   'P 1'
#
loop_
_entity.id
_entity.type
_entity.pdbx_description
1 polymer ?
#
loop_
_entity_poly.entity_id
_entity_poly.type
_entity_poly.pdbx_seq_one_letter_code
_entity_poly.pdbx_strand_id
1 'polypeptide(L)'
;MKTFVLSASLVVALVSSMEGIDFNMKDMESNESLSTLYERWRENMVSLRHFDIFKENISFTHEFNNKDEPYKLKLNKFIDMPEEEFRTFIGLAGNDDPMVVTGAASGDKLFEIIIEVE
;
A
#
# COMPACT_ATOMS: atom_id res chain seq x y z
N MET A 1 -34.96 4.86 15.92
CA MET A 1 -34.94 4.73 14.43
C MET A 1 -33.78 5.47 13.78
N LYS A 2 -33.51 6.75 14.07
CA LYS A 2 -32.42 7.51 13.40
C LYS A 2 -31.01 6.91 13.54
N THR A 3 -30.63 6.43 14.72
CA THR A 3 -29.32 5.79 14.95
C THR A 3 -29.15 4.46 14.22
N PHE A 4 -30.23 3.68 14.10
CA PHE A 4 -30.26 2.41 13.37
C PHE A 4 -30.13 2.60 11.85
N VAL A 5 -30.72 3.68 11.32
CA VAL A 5 -30.59 4.06 9.91
C VAL A 5 -29.16 4.54 9.61
N LEU A 6 -28.56 5.33 10.50
CA LEU A 6 -27.17 5.78 10.36
C LEU A 6 -26.18 4.60 10.41
N SER A 7 -26.37 3.65 11.33
CA SER A 7 -25.50 2.47 11.40
C SER A 7 -25.64 1.56 10.19
N ALA A 8 -26.87 1.36 9.68
CA ALA A 8 -27.11 0.57 8.47
C ALA A 8 -26.47 1.22 7.23
N SER A 9 -26.56 2.54 7.06
CA SER A 9 -25.89 3.24 5.96
C SER A 9 -24.36 3.15 6.03
N LEU A 10 -23.77 3.19 7.23
CA LEU A 10 -22.31 3.04 7.39
C LEU A 10 -21.84 1.64 6.96
N VAL A 11 -22.58 0.60 7.34
CA VAL A 11 -22.26 -0.79 6.96
C VAL A 11 -22.38 -0.99 5.44
N VAL A 12 -23.42 -0.45 4.81
CA VAL A 12 -23.60 -0.52 3.34
C VAL A 12 -22.46 0.19 2.62
N ALA A 13 -22.05 1.38 3.09
CA ALA A 13 -20.94 2.12 2.49
C ALA A 13 -19.60 1.37 2.60
N LEU A 14 -19.34 0.71 3.73
CA LEU A 14 -18.13 -0.11 3.92
C LEU A 14 -18.08 -1.33 3.00
N VAL A 15 -19.22 -2.00 2.78
CA VAL A 15 -19.31 -3.15 1.87
C VAL A 15 -19.13 -2.72 0.41
N SER A 16 -19.66 -1.56 0.01
CA SER A 16 -19.49 -1.03 -1.35
C SER A 16 -18.04 -0.65 -1.69
N SER A 17 -17.17 -0.47 -0.70
CA SER A 17 -15.74 -0.24 -0.91
C SER A 17 -14.91 -1.52 -1.01
N MET A 18 -15.50 -2.70 -0.80
CA MET A 18 -14.83 -3.98 -1.02
C MET A 18 -14.99 -4.39 -2.48
N GLU A 19 -14.02 -4.04 -3.32
CA GLU A 19 -13.97 -4.49 -4.71
C GLU A 19 -13.68 -6.00 -4.77
N GLY A 20 -14.71 -6.79 -5.01
CA GLY A 20 -14.60 -8.21 -5.33
C GLY A 20 -14.45 -8.42 -6.83
N ILE A 21 -13.88 -9.55 -7.24
CA ILE A 21 -13.92 -9.97 -8.65
C ILE A 21 -15.16 -10.81 -8.93
N ASP A 22 -15.77 -10.63 -10.10
CA ASP A 22 -16.82 -11.53 -10.56
C ASP A 22 -16.24 -12.89 -10.99
N PHE A 23 -16.97 -13.95 -10.64
CA PHE A 23 -16.69 -15.31 -11.07
C PHE A 23 -17.99 -16.01 -11.48
N ASN A 24 -17.88 -17.04 -12.31
CA ASN A 24 -19.03 -17.81 -12.78
C ASN A 24 -18.77 -19.33 -12.68
N MET A 25 -19.78 -20.14 -13.01
CA MET A 25 -19.70 -21.60 -12.92
C MET A 25 -18.52 -22.19 -13.71
N LYS A 26 -18.15 -21.60 -14.84
CA LYS A 26 -17.03 -22.03 -15.68
C LYS A 26 -15.68 -21.91 -14.98
N ASP A 27 -15.54 -20.93 -14.08
CA ASP A 27 -14.33 -20.74 -13.27
C ASP A 27 -14.16 -21.86 -12.22
N MET A 28 -15.17 -22.73 -12.04
CA MET A 28 -15.20 -23.82 -11.07
C MET A 28 -15.21 -25.22 -11.72
N GLU A 29 -15.16 -25.31 -13.05
CA GLU A 29 -15.35 -26.57 -13.80
C GLU A 29 -14.14 -27.52 -13.71
N SER A 30 -12.96 -27.00 -13.45
CA SER A 30 -11.71 -27.76 -13.38
C SER A 30 -10.67 -27.08 -12.48
N ASN A 31 -9.64 -27.84 -12.09
CA ASN A 31 -8.49 -27.27 -11.38
C ASN A 31 -7.77 -26.17 -12.18
N GLU A 32 -7.72 -26.29 -13.50
CA GLU A 32 -7.13 -25.25 -14.36
C GLU A 32 -7.97 -23.97 -14.30
N SER A 33 -9.29 -24.07 -14.41
CA SER A 33 -10.19 -22.91 -14.30
C SER A 33 -10.11 -22.22 -12.94
N LEU A 34 -10.00 -23.00 -11.85
CA LEU A 34 -9.82 -22.47 -10.49
C LEU A 34 -8.46 -21.78 -10.33
N SER A 35 -7.41 -22.31 -10.95
CA SER A 35 -6.08 -21.67 -10.96
C SER A 35 -6.13 -20.30 -11.64
N THR A 36 -6.78 -20.20 -12.79
CA THR A 36 -6.96 -18.92 -13.49
C THR A 36 -7.80 -17.92 -12.68
N LEU A 37 -8.85 -18.38 -12.01
CA LEU A 37 -9.63 -17.54 -11.10
C LEU A 37 -8.78 -17.00 -9.95
N TYR A 38 -7.95 -17.86 -9.36
CA TYR A 38 -7.04 -17.48 -8.28
C TYR A 38 -6.01 -16.43 -8.72
N GLU A 39 -5.41 -16.59 -9.91
CA GLU A 39 -4.45 -15.61 -10.44
C GLU A 39 -5.10 -14.25 -10.66
N ARG A 40 -6.27 -14.21 -11.32
CA ARG A 40 -7.04 -12.97 -11.51
C ARG A 40 -7.36 -12.27 -10.19
N TRP A 41 -7.82 -13.04 -9.20
CA TRP A 41 -8.10 -12.50 -7.86
C TRP A 41 -6.83 -11.94 -7.22
N ARG A 42 -5.73 -12.71 -7.25
CA ARG A 42 -4.46 -12.33 -6.64
C ARG A 42 -3.89 -11.06 -7.28
N GLU A 43 -3.88 -10.98 -8.61
CA GLU A 43 -3.40 -9.81 -9.34
C GLU A 43 -4.21 -8.56 -8.99
N ASN A 44 -5.54 -8.67 -8.91
CA ASN A 44 -6.40 -7.57 -8.49
C ASN A 44 -6.11 -7.15 -7.04
N MET A 45 -6.04 -8.09 -6.10
CA MET A 45 -5.75 -7.79 -4.69
C MET A 45 -4.36 -7.17 -4.49
N VAL A 46 -3.34 -7.66 -5.21
CA VAL A 46 -1.98 -7.11 -5.17
C VAL A 46 -1.98 -5.69 -5.75
N SER A 47 -2.62 -5.48 -6.91
CA SER A 47 -2.71 -4.15 -7.52
C SER A 47 -3.43 -3.14 -6.63
N LEU A 48 -4.52 -3.54 -5.96
CA LEU A 48 -5.24 -2.68 -5.03
C LEU A 48 -4.38 -2.33 -3.81
N ARG A 49 -3.70 -3.33 -3.23
CA ARG A 49 -2.76 -3.11 -2.11
C ARG A 49 -1.66 -2.12 -2.48
N HIS A 50 -1.03 -2.29 -3.65
CA HIS A 50 0.02 -1.39 -4.12
C HIS A 50 -0.51 0.03 -4.36
N PHE A 51 -1.75 0.15 -4.87
CA PHE A 51 -2.39 1.45 -5.04
C PHE A 51 -2.71 2.15 -3.71
N ASP A 52 -3.11 1.40 -2.68
CA ASP A 52 -3.31 1.93 -1.33
C ASP A 52 -2.00 2.46 -0.75
N ILE A 53 -0.92 1.68 -0.85
CA ILE A 53 0.43 2.09 -0.43
C ILE A 53 0.87 3.34 -1.19
N PHE A 54 0.65 3.38 -2.50
CA PHE A 54 0.95 4.56 -3.32
C PHE A 54 0.24 5.83 -2.82
N LYS A 55 -1.06 5.73 -2.48
CA LYS A 55 -1.82 6.89 -1.93
C LYS A 55 -1.23 7.34 -0.59
N GLU A 56 -0.93 6.41 0.31
CA GLU A 56 -0.32 6.72 1.60
C GLU A 56 1.02 7.44 1.43
N ASN A 57 1.85 6.94 0.52
CA ASN A 57 3.19 7.47 0.27
C ASN A 57 3.16 8.85 -0.39
N ILE A 58 2.20 9.11 -1.28
CA ILE A 58 1.96 10.45 -1.83
C ILE A 58 1.51 11.43 -0.76
N SER A 59 0.55 11.04 0.09
CA SER A 59 0.06 11.89 1.17
C SER A 59 1.22 12.29 2.10
N PHE A 60 2.04 11.30 2.48
CA PHE A 60 3.23 11.55 3.29
C PHE A 60 4.23 12.47 2.58
N THR A 61 4.53 12.23 1.31
CA THR A 61 5.44 13.08 0.51
C THR A 61 4.96 14.52 0.46
N HIS A 62 3.66 14.74 0.27
CA HIS A 62 3.08 16.08 0.25
C HIS A 62 3.18 16.77 1.62
N GLU A 63 2.82 16.07 2.69
CA GLU A 63 2.91 16.59 4.06
C GLU A 63 4.35 16.94 4.46
N PHE A 64 5.31 16.07 4.12
CA PHE A 64 6.73 16.29 4.39
C PHE A 64 7.25 17.51 3.61
N ASN A 65 6.94 17.60 2.32
CA ASN A 65 7.43 18.69 1.46
C ASN A 65 6.87 20.06 1.85
N ASN A 66 5.74 20.12 2.53
CA ASN A 66 5.17 21.36 3.05
C ASN A 66 5.89 21.87 4.33
N LYS A 67 6.73 21.05 4.96
CA LYS A 67 7.58 21.47 6.09
C LYS A 67 8.84 22.14 5.58
N ASP A 68 9.46 22.97 6.42
CA ASP A 68 10.73 23.64 6.13
C ASP A 68 11.92 22.70 6.42
N GLU A 69 11.95 21.59 5.69
CA GLU A 69 13.00 20.57 5.78
C GLU A 69 14.13 20.88 4.78
N PRO A 70 15.39 20.52 5.12
CA PRO A 70 16.56 20.79 4.27
C PRO A 70 16.60 19.94 2.98
N TYR A 71 15.61 19.07 2.76
CA TYR A 71 15.44 18.27 1.56
C TYR A 71 13.94 18.08 1.25
N LYS A 72 13.66 17.57 0.05
CA LYS A 72 12.30 17.25 -0.41
C LYS A 72 12.25 15.82 -0.91
N LEU A 73 11.12 15.17 -0.67
CA LEU A 73 10.82 13.83 -1.17
C LEU A 73 10.23 13.92 -2.58
N LYS A 74 10.53 12.94 -3.43
CA LYS A 74 9.98 12.80 -4.78
C LYS A 74 9.42 11.40 -4.99
N LEU A 75 8.51 11.24 -5.95
CA LEU A 75 8.01 9.93 -6.34
C LEU A 75 9.11 9.17 -7.07
N ASN A 76 9.43 7.96 -6.61
CA ASN A 76 10.43 7.10 -7.24
C ASN A 76 9.86 5.70 -7.53
N LYS A 77 10.72 4.76 -7.95
CA LYS A 77 10.34 3.38 -8.28
C LYS A 77 9.86 2.51 -7.10
N PHE A 78 9.95 3.01 -5.87
CA PHE A 78 9.54 2.33 -4.64
C PHE A 78 8.26 2.93 -4.04
N ILE A 79 7.60 3.86 -4.75
CA ILE A 79 6.45 4.62 -4.24
C ILE A 79 5.24 3.75 -3.90
N ASP A 80 5.11 2.57 -4.49
CA ASP A 80 4.04 1.60 -4.26
C ASP A 80 4.53 0.35 -3.51
N MET A 81 5.79 0.34 -3.04
CA MET A 81 6.41 -0.80 -2.37
C MET A 81 6.04 -0.83 -0.88
N PRO A 82 5.59 -1.98 -0.34
CA PRO A 82 5.39 -2.16 1.09
C PRO A 82 6.69 -1.99 1.88
N GLU A 83 6.60 -1.47 3.10
CA GLU A 83 7.77 -1.24 3.96
C GLU A 83 8.62 -2.50 4.19
N GLU A 84 7.97 -3.63 4.51
CA GLU A 84 8.65 -4.90 4.77
C GLU A 84 9.42 -5.41 3.54
N GLU A 85 8.82 -5.26 2.36
CA GLU A 85 9.45 -5.60 1.08
C GLU A 85 10.64 -4.68 0.80
N PHE A 86 10.48 -3.39 1.07
CA PHE A 86 11.55 -2.42 0.93
C PHE A 86 12.73 -2.75 1.86
N ARG A 87 12.48 -3.01 3.15
CA ARG A 87 13.50 -3.45 4.12
C ARG A 87 14.26 -4.68 3.64
N THR A 88 13.53 -5.66 3.09
CA THR A 88 14.12 -6.87 2.52
C THR A 88 15.00 -6.55 1.31
N PHE A 89 14.50 -5.69 0.41
CA PHE A 89 15.22 -5.25 -0.79
C PHE A 89 16.55 -4.56 -0.46
N ILE A 90 16.60 -3.72 0.59
CA ILE A 90 17.83 -3.05 1.03
C ILE A 90 18.69 -3.87 2.01
N GLY A 91 18.31 -5.12 2.29
CA GLY A 91 19.11 -6.04 3.12
C GLY A 91 19.01 -5.81 4.63
N LEU A 92 17.95 -5.13 5.10
CA LEU A 92 17.70 -4.84 6.53
C LEU A 92 16.81 -5.89 7.24
N ALA A 93 16.51 -7.03 6.61
CA ALA A 93 15.56 -8.03 7.10
C ALA A 93 16.02 -8.86 8.34
N GLY A 94 16.90 -8.32 9.18
CA GLY A 94 17.42 -9.06 10.34
C GLY A 94 18.08 -8.26 11.47
N ASN A 95 18.05 -6.92 11.43
CA ASN A 95 18.57 -6.10 12.51
C ASN A 95 17.51 -5.08 12.93
N ASP A 96 17.09 -5.16 14.20
CA ASP A 96 16.18 -4.20 14.85
C ASP A 96 16.84 -2.82 15.10
N ASP A 97 18.06 -2.61 14.59
CA ASP A 97 18.80 -1.36 14.72
C ASP A 97 18.49 -0.41 13.55
N PRO A 98 17.91 0.78 13.80
CA PRO A 98 17.62 1.77 12.78
C PRO A 98 18.91 2.49 12.37
N MET A 99 19.68 1.92 11.43
CA MET A 99 20.87 2.60 10.88
C MET A 99 20.65 3.11 9.45
N VAL A 100 20.46 4.43 9.39
CA VAL A 100 20.86 5.39 8.35
C VAL A 100 21.50 4.79 7.09
N VAL A 101 20.69 4.58 6.05
CA VAL A 101 21.17 4.47 4.67
C VAL A 101 21.13 5.87 4.07
N THR A 102 22.23 6.61 4.24
CA THR A 102 22.55 7.90 3.59
C THR A 102 21.37 8.87 3.43
N GLY A 103 20.85 9.32 4.57
CA GLY A 103 20.13 10.58 4.76
C GLY A 103 19.10 10.45 5.87
N ALA A 104 19.27 11.32 6.87
CA ALA A 104 18.43 11.57 8.04
C ALA A 104 17.38 10.49 8.37
N ALA A 105 17.74 9.56 9.25
CA ALA A 105 16.74 8.75 9.95
C ALA A 105 16.09 9.62 11.03
N SER A 106 14.83 10.00 10.86
CA SER A 106 13.94 10.50 11.91
C SER A 106 12.82 9.49 12.17
N GLY A 107 13.16 8.48 12.96
CA GLY A 107 12.31 8.01 14.05
C GLY A 107 11.11 7.12 13.72
N ASP A 108 10.19 7.49 12.83
CA ASP A 108 8.84 6.91 12.87
C ASP A 108 8.27 6.41 11.54
N LYS A 109 8.89 6.66 10.38
CA LYS A 109 8.43 6.10 9.08
C LYS A 109 9.58 5.91 8.10
N LEU A 110 9.71 4.72 7.49
CA LEU A 110 10.74 4.40 6.48
C LEU A 110 10.62 5.15 5.14
N PHE A 111 9.61 6.01 4.98
CA PHE A 111 9.40 6.81 3.78
C PHE A 111 10.45 7.92 3.56
N GLU A 112 11.39 8.10 4.49
CA GLU A 112 12.52 9.04 4.34
C GLU A 112 13.64 8.54 3.39
N ILE A 113 13.56 7.30 2.87
CA ILE A 113 14.64 6.70 2.08
C ILE A 113 14.63 7.16 0.59
N ILE A 114 13.77 8.11 0.22
CA ILE A 114 13.73 8.66 -1.14
C ILE A 114 14.41 10.02 -1.19
N ILE A 115 15.73 9.98 -1.36
CA ILE A 115 16.57 11.16 -1.48
C ILE A 115 16.90 11.37 -2.95
N GLU A 116 16.26 12.36 -3.56
CA GLU A 116 16.85 13.10 -4.66
C GLU A 116 17.15 14.50 -4.10
N VAL A 117 18.34 14.67 -3.51
CA VAL A 117 18.89 16.00 -3.20
C VAL A 117 19.20 16.66 -4.54
N GLU A 118 18.68 17.85 -4.77
CA GLU A 118 19.29 18.79 -5.70
C GLU A 118 20.29 19.67 -4.95
#